data_AF-A0A0J1BBD2-F1
#
_entry.id   AF-A0A0J1BBD2-F1
#
_cell.length_a   1.000
_cell.length_b   1.000
_cell.length_c   1.000
_cell.angle_alpha   90.00
_cell.angle_beta   90.00
_cell.angle_gamma   90.00
#
_symmetry.space_group_name_H-M   'P 1'
#
loop_
_entity.id
_entity.type
_entity.pdbx_description
1 polymer ?
#
loop_
_entity_poly.entity_id
_entity_poly.type
_entity_poly.pdbx_seq_one_letter_code
_entity_poly.pdbx_strand_id
1 'polypeptide(L)'
;MRLSSKPPRICSSTATSRWTRVLPAMGLLGLTTIFSGMAQAEIAWRKDLTTAQAEAQQSGKALLLHFTSDNCVWCDRLEAGAFQSPQVGSAVEQQFVPVKIHAGKSPELAKMFGVTKFPTDVMITPTGKHLGSSVSPQDPTRYVAMLGQASSKMPAAPVSPAANAPQTMLASNAQPSATAPAQAKTAVASIPPRTQQNPHVASGSELPSPNSQFASGATAQLAGARTDGMSLGMPAQTMTKTETKTPAFGTEQPKLAMEGFCSVTVINEDEWIEGNPKFGVVHLGKLYLFASEAKMKTFLADPVPYTPVLNEIDVVRFFEERVIVPGKRQFGMKDPVHQRMFFFADEAAMDHFWNEYERYTDAAIEVMDHAVRDANPGLN
;
A
#
# COMPACT_ATOMS: atom_id res chain seq x y z
N MET A 1 62.72 15.16 53.23
CA MET A 1 62.46 15.98 54.43
C MET A 1 61.14 15.54 55.05
N ARG A 2 61.21 15.21 56.36
CA ARG A 2 60.19 14.80 57.35
C ARG A 2 59.33 13.54 57.10
N LEU A 3 59.74 12.51 57.84
CA LEU A 3 59.02 11.34 58.32
C LEU A 3 57.94 11.68 59.38
N SER A 4 56.88 10.86 59.38
CA SER A 4 56.28 10.11 60.50
C SER A 4 55.64 10.83 61.70
N SER A 5 54.35 10.52 61.95
CA SER A 5 53.90 9.93 63.23
C SER A 5 52.49 9.31 63.16
N LYS A 6 52.42 8.00 63.47
CA LYS A 6 51.26 7.12 63.82
C LYS A 6 50.44 7.67 65.05
N PRO A 7 49.31 7.09 65.55
CA PRO A 7 49.06 5.63 65.74
C PRO A 7 47.53 5.21 65.70
N PRO A 8 47.01 4.12 66.34
CA PRO A 8 46.11 3.15 65.68
C PRO A 8 44.76 2.87 66.41
N ARG A 9 44.04 1.86 65.91
CA ARG A 9 42.73 1.30 66.33
C ARG A 9 42.59 0.96 67.82
N ILE A 10 41.35 1.05 68.34
CA ILE A 10 40.82 0.19 69.41
C ILE A 10 39.34 -0.16 69.12
N CYS A 11 39.03 -1.46 69.24
CA CYS A 11 37.69 -2.05 69.28
C CYS A 11 37.00 -1.82 70.63
N SER A 12 35.68 -1.71 70.65
CA SER A 12 34.88 -2.24 71.76
C SER A 12 33.48 -2.67 71.31
N SER A 13 33.18 -3.91 71.70
CA SER A 13 31.90 -4.60 71.67
C SER A 13 30.91 -3.98 72.66
N THR A 14 29.62 -3.95 72.34
CA THR A 14 28.58 -4.59 73.19
C THR A 14 27.21 -4.57 72.53
N ALA A 15 26.59 -5.75 72.53
CA ALA A 15 25.18 -5.97 72.25
C ALA A 15 24.30 -5.51 73.43
N THR A 16 23.05 -5.13 73.14
CA THR A 16 21.81 -5.15 73.97
C THR A 16 20.83 -4.16 73.30
N SER A 17 19.51 -4.25 73.36
CA SER A 17 18.54 -5.11 74.04
C SER A 17 17.16 -4.78 73.42
N ARG A 18 16.29 -5.79 73.33
CA ARG A 18 14.90 -5.73 72.87
C ARG A 18 14.08 -4.72 73.68
N TRP A 19 13.38 -3.81 73.01
CA TRP A 19 12.23 -3.10 73.58
C TRP A 19 11.04 -3.23 72.63
N THR A 20 10.14 -4.12 73.03
CA THR A 20 8.81 -4.33 72.49
C THR A 20 7.97 -3.08 72.74
N ARG A 21 7.42 -2.47 71.68
CA ARG A 21 6.26 -1.57 71.78
C ARG A 21 5.27 -1.91 70.67
N VAL A 22 4.17 -2.51 71.09
CA VAL A 22 2.94 -2.68 70.34
C VAL A 22 2.33 -1.30 70.12
N LEU A 23 2.00 -0.96 68.87
CA LEU A 23 1.14 0.17 68.52
C LEU A 23 -0.03 -0.36 67.66
N PRO A 24 -1.24 0.18 67.86
CA PRO A 24 -2.49 -0.45 67.45
C PRO A 24 -2.80 -0.22 65.97
N ALA A 25 -3.46 -1.21 65.38
CA ALA A 25 -4.02 -1.18 64.04
C ALA A 25 -5.07 -0.07 63.91
N MET A 26 -4.79 0.92 63.07
CA MET A 26 -5.78 1.86 62.56
C MET A 26 -5.96 1.53 61.08
N GLY A 27 -7.10 0.92 60.75
CA GLY A 27 -7.42 0.41 59.41
C GLY A 27 -7.50 1.54 58.39
N LEU A 28 -6.50 1.60 57.51
CA LEU A 28 -6.58 2.29 56.24
C LEU A 28 -7.34 1.36 55.27
N LEU A 29 -8.63 1.63 55.03
CA LEU A 29 -9.36 1.04 53.92
C LEU A 29 -8.88 1.75 52.63
N GLY A 30 -7.71 1.31 52.14
CA GLY A 30 -7.15 1.78 50.89
C GLY A 30 -7.98 1.25 49.73
N LEU A 31 -8.76 2.12 49.10
CA LEU A 31 -9.43 1.87 47.83
C LEU A 31 -8.34 1.79 46.74
N THR A 32 -7.79 0.59 46.52
CA THR A 32 -6.85 0.33 45.42
C THR A 32 -7.61 0.31 44.10
N THR A 33 -7.69 1.47 43.45
CA THR A 33 -8.03 1.55 42.03
C THR A 33 -6.93 0.86 41.23
N ILE A 34 -7.19 -0.36 40.78
CA ILE A 34 -6.38 -1.04 39.77
C ILE A 34 -6.61 -0.28 38.46
N PHE A 35 -5.79 0.75 38.21
CA PHE A 35 -5.64 1.30 36.87
C PHE A 35 -4.98 0.22 36.02
N SER A 36 -5.80 -0.62 35.39
CA SER A 36 -5.37 -1.42 34.25
C SER A 36 -5.10 -0.43 33.12
N GLY A 37 -3.85 0.06 33.06
CA GLY A 37 -3.39 0.78 31.89
C GLY A 37 -3.60 -0.15 30.70
N MET A 38 -4.43 0.26 29.74
CA MET A 38 -4.41 -0.37 28.42
C MET A 38 -3.00 -0.15 27.89
N ALA A 39 -2.17 -1.18 27.98
CA ALA A 39 -0.84 -1.17 27.40
C ALA A 39 -1.01 -0.91 25.91
N GLN A 40 -0.48 0.22 25.45
CA GLN A 40 -0.38 0.52 24.04
C GLN A 40 0.62 -0.49 23.48
N ALA A 41 0.13 -1.46 22.71
CA ALA A 41 0.95 -2.55 22.18
C ALA A 41 1.87 -2.00 21.07
N GLU A 42 3.04 -1.49 21.47
CA GLU A 42 4.12 -1.15 20.55
C GLU A 42 4.72 -2.43 19.97
N ILE A 43 5.00 -2.46 18.66
CA ILE A 43 5.54 -3.65 18.00
C ILE A 43 6.96 -3.91 18.51
N ALA A 44 7.14 -5.03 19.20
CA ALA A 44 8.43 -5.42 19.76
C ALA A 44 9.39 -5.96 18.67
N TRP A 45 9.96 -5.09 17.84
CA TRP A 45 10.85 -5.46 16.75
C TRP A 45 12.13 -6.17 17.22
N ARG A 46 12.36 -7.38 16.72
CA ARG A 46 13.64 -8.08 16.84
C ARG A 46 14.63 -7.53 15.82
N LYS A 47 15.92 -7.49 16.19
CA LYS A 47 17.02 -7.04 15.33
C LYS A 47 17.86 -8.19 14.76
N ASP A 48 17.79 -9.37 15.40
CA ASP A 48 18.55 -10.54 15.02
C ASP A 48 17.61 -11.62 14.48
N LEU A 49 17.77 -11.97 13.20
CA LEU A 49 16.90 -12.92 12.51
C LEU A 49 17.05 -14.34 13.07
N THR A 50 18.26 -14.75 13.44
CA THR A 50 18.55 -16.10 13.95
C THR A 50 17.83 -16.34 15.27
N THR A 51 17.93 -15.38 16.19
CA THR A 51 17.26 -15.43 17.49
C THR A 51 15.74 -15.36 17.33
N ALA A 52 15.26 -14.50 16.41
CA ALA A 52 13.83 -14.42 16.10
C ALA A 52 13.28 -15.73 15.50
N GLN A 53 14.06 -16.42 14.67
CA GLN A 53 13.67 -17.72 14.12
C GLN A 53 13.56 -18.79 15.21
N ALA A 54 14.51 -18.84 16.15
CA ALA A 54 14.44 -19.74 17.29
C ALA A 54 13.20 -19.44 18.17
N GLU A 55 12.91 -18.17 18.43
CA GLU A 55 11.70 -17.74 19.13
C GLU A 55 10.42 -18.14 18.38
N ALA A 56 10.40 -17.98 17.06
CA ALA A 56 9.27 -18.39 16.22
C ALA A 56 9.05 -19.92 16.26
N GLN A 57 10.14 -20.71 16.28
CA GLN A 57 10.05 -22.16 16.42
C GLN A 57 9.52 -22.57 17.80
N GLN A 58 9.96 -21.90 18.87
CA GLN A 58 9.54 -22.20 20.22
C GLN A 58 8.09 -21.78 20.50
N SER A 59 7.66 -20.64 19.97
CA SER A 59 6.32 -20.09 20.17
C SER A 59 5.28 -20.59 19.17
N GLY A 60 5.71 -21.25 18.09
CA GLY A 60 4.82 -21.69 17.01
C GLY A 60 4.27 -20.54 16.15
N LYS A 61 4.80 -19.32 16.28
CA LYS A 61 4.39 -18.13 15.52
C LYS A 61 5.14 -18.01 14.20
N ALA A 62 4.57 -17.38 13.20
CA ALA A 62 5.28 -17.05 11.97
C ALA A 62 6.33 -15.95 12.21
N LEU A 63 7.21 -15.71 11.25
CA LEU A 63 8.10 -14.54 11.23
C LEU A 63 7.48 -13.47 10.32
N LEU A 64 7.51 -12.22 10.78
CA LEU A 64 7.19 -11.05 9.98
C LEU A 64 8.49 -10.28 9.74
N LEU A 65 9.00 -10.30 8.51
CA LEU A 65 10.24 -9.61 8.14
C LEU A 65 9.90 -8.28 7.49
N HIS A 66 10.12 -7.19 8.21
CA HIS A 66 9.86 -5.83 7.75
C HIS A 66 11.13 -5.21 7.18
N PHE A 67 11.19 -5.06 5.86
CA PHE A 67 12.32 -4.48 5.15
C PHE A 67 12.18 -2.96 4.99
N THR A 68 13.20 -2.22 5.42
CA THR A 68 13.31 -0.76 5.28
C THR A 68 14.59 -0.34 4.57
N SER A 69 14.66 0.93 4.17
CA SER A 69 15.86 1.59 3.67
C SER A 69 16.01 2.99 4.24
N ASP A 70 17.20 3.57 4.11
CA ASP A 70 17.44 4.98 4.41
C ASP A 70 16.65 5.88 3.43
N ASN A 71 16.36 7.12 3.86
CA ASN A 71 15.62 8.14 3.08
C ASN A 71 14.27 7.67 2.51
N CYS A 72 13.55 6.84 3.27
CA CYS A 72 12.29 6.23 2.84
C CYS A 72 11.08 6.90 3.50
N VAL A 73 10.46 7.85 2.80
CA VAL A 73 9.27 8.59 3.28
C VAL A 73 8.12 7.66 3.67
N TRP A 74 7.89 6.60 2.90
CA TRP A 74 6.82 5.62 3.16
C TRP A 74 7.12 4.72 4.36
N CYS A 75 8.39 4.52 4.69
CA CYS A 75 8.80 3.80 5.89
C CYS A 75 8.49 4.67 7.12
N ASP A 76 8.88 5.94 7.08
CA ASP A 76 8.60 6.90 8.14
C ASP A 76 7.09 7.09 8.37
N ARG A 77 6.32 7.16 7.26
CA ARG A 77 4.85 7.24 7.31
C ARG A 77 4.21 6.01 7.94
N LEU A 78 4.70 4.81 7.62
CA LEU A 78 4.21 3.57 8.21
C LEU A 78 4.52 3.51 9.71
N GLU A 79 5.71 3.94 10.12
CA GLU A 79 6.13 4.01 11.53
C GLU A 79 5.30 5.01 12.35
N ALA A 80 4.98 6.16 11.77
CA ALA A 80 4.14 7.17 12.41
C ALA A 80 2.63 6.85 12.34
N GLY A 81 2.22 6.01 11.38
CA GLY A 81 0.84 5.64 11.09
C GLY A 81 0.48 4.25 11.58
N ALA A 82 0.43 3.28 10.66
CA ALA A 82 -0.08 1.93 10.93
C ALA A 82 0.58 1.25 12.14
N PHE A 83 1.88 1.44 12.35
CA PHE A 83 2.60 0.81 13.48
C PHE A 83 2.27 1.43 14.84
N GLN A 84 1.64 2.60 14.89
CA GLN A 84 1.11 3.19 16.12
C GLN A 84 -0.30 2.67 16.47
N SER A 85 -0.94 1.93 15.55
CA SER A 85 -2.27 1.37 15.79
C SER A 85 -2.19 0.18 16.76
N PRO A 86 -2.94 0.20 17.88
CA PRO A 86 -3.01 -0.95 18.80
C PRO A 86 -3.52 -2.22 18.14
N GLN A 87 -4.35 -2.09 17.09
CA GLN A 87 -4.88 -3.22 16.33
C GLN A 87 -3.77 -3.93 15.54
N VAL A 88 -2.87 -3.15 14.93
CA VAL A 88 -1.70 -3.69 14.21
C VAL A 88 -0.74 -4.33 15.21
N GLY A 89 -0.40 -3.63 16.29
CA GLY A 89 0.46 -4.16 17.34
C GLY A 89 -0.04 -5.50 17.90
N SER A 90 -1.33 -5.56 18.23
CA SER A 90 -1.97 -6.79 18.72
C SER A 90 -1.95 -7.92 17.69
N ALA A 91 -2.27 -7.64 16.41
CA ALA A 91 -2.28 -8.65 15.36
C ALA A 91 -0.87 -9.22 15.11
N VAL A 92 0.15 -8.36 15.12
CA VAL A 92 1.55 -8.79 14.99
C VAL A 92 1.94 -9.65 16.18
N GLU A 93 1.72 -9.17 17.42
CA GLU A 93 2.13 -9.88 18.62
C GLU A 93 1.45 -11.25 18.75
N GLN A 94 0.19 -11.39 18.35
CA GLN A 94 -0.55 -12.64 18.47
C GLN A 94 -0.02 -13.74 17.53
N GLN A 95 0.40 -13.39 16.32
CA GLN A 95 0.63 -14.38 15.26
C GLN A 95 2.07 -14.43 14.74
N PHE A 96 2.88 -13.42 15.06
CA PHE A 96 4.20 -13.24 14.47
C PHE A 96 5.28 -12.95 15.53
N VAL A 97 6.51 -13.32 15.19
CA VAL A 97 7.73 -12.75 15.74
C VAL A 97 8.23 -11.71 14.73
N PRO A 98 8.10 -10.40 15.02
CA PRO A 98 8.44 -9.35 14.07
C PRO A 98 9.94 -9.04 14.07
N VAL A 99 10.53 -8.92 12.88
CA VAL A 99 11.95 -8.60 12.67
C VAL A 99 12.06 -7.41 11.75
N LYS A 100 12.80 -6.37 12.18
CA LYS A 100 13.05 -5.18 11.37
C LYS A 100 14.41 -5.30 10.70
N ILE A 101 14.44 -5.20 9.37
CA ILE A 101 15.60 -5.49 8.55
C ILE A 101 15.91 -4.25 7.69
N HIS A 102 17.12 -3.73 7.82
CA HIS A 102 17.57 -2.65 6.96
C HIS A 102 18.25 -3.22 5.71
N ALA A 103 17.66 -3.00 4.53
CA ALA A 103 18.13 -3.62 3.28
C ALA A 103 19.57 -3.24 2.92
N GLY A 104 19.97 -1.98 3.14
CA GLY A 104 21.35 -1.53 2.91
C GLY A 104 22.39 -2.22 3.82
N LYS A 105 21.97 -2.76 4.97
CA LYS A 105 22.83 -3.52 5.91
C LYS A 105 22.71 -5.04 5.70
N SER A 106 21.76 -5.48 4.88
CA SER A 106 21.45 -6.90 4.65
C SER A 106 21.04 -7.14 3.19
N PRO A 107 21.90 -6.77 2.20
CA PRO A 107 21.52 -6.78 0.78
C PRO A 107 21.25 -8.20 0.25
N GLU A 108 22.02 -9.20 0.70
CA GLU A 108 21.80 -10.60 0.31
C GLU A 108 20.43 -11.12 0.77
N LEU A 109 19.96 -10.66 1.94
CA LEU A 109 18.68 -11.08 2.48
C LEU A 109 17.51 -10.42 1.72
N ALA A 110 17.63 -9.13 1.40
CA ALA A 110 16.66 -8.44 0.56
C ALA A 110 16.56 -9.11 -0.83
N LYS A 111 17.70 -9.45 -1.43
CA LYS A 111 17.76 -10.18 -2.70
C LYS A 111 17.13 -11.57 -2.61
N MET A 112 17.43 -12.33 -1.55
CA MET A 112 16.88 -13.67 -1.33
C MET A 112 15.35 -13.69 -1.28
N PHE A 113 14.75 -12.67 -0.66
CA PHE A 113 13.30 -12.52 -0.59
C PHE A 113 12.69 -11.70 -1.74
N GLY A 114 13.49 -11.31 -2.74
CA GLY A 114 13.03 -10.54 -3.90
C GLY A 114 12.53 -9.13 -3.55
N VAL A 115 13.04 -8.53 -2.46
CA VAL A 115 12.63 -7.21 -2.00
C VAL A 115 13.35 -6.13 -2.81
N THR A 116 12.58 -5.42 -3.63
CA THR A 116 13.06 -4.32 -4.49
C THR A 116 12.42 -2.98 -4.18
N LYS A 117 11.43 -2.96 -3.26
CA LYS A 117 10.64 -1.79 -2.87
C LYS A 117 10.57 -1.69 -1.35
N PHE A 118 10.43 -0.49 -0.81
CA PHE A 118 10.36 -0.26 0.63
C PHE A 118 9.21 0.69 0.99
N PRO A 119 8.56 0.49 2.14
CA PRO A 119 8.68 -0.69 3.01
C PRO A 119 8.03 -1.95 2.41
N THR A 120 8.61 -3.12 2.65
CA THR A 120 8.04 -4.43 2.24
C THR A 120 8.02 -5.38 3.43
N ASP A 121 6.89 -6.03 3.64
CA ASP A 121 6.75 -7.11 4.62
C ASP A 121 6.78 -8.47 3.93
N VAL A 122 7.56 -9.38 4.51
CA VAL A 122 7.64 -10.78 4.09
C VAL A 122 7.28 -11.67 5.27
N MET A 123 6.23 -12.46 5.14
CA MET A 123 5.80 -13.42 6.16
C MET A 123 6.28 -14.83 5.79
N ILE A 124 6.94 -15.49 6.74
CA ILE A 124 7.48 -16.84 6.57
C ILE A 124 7.17 -17.71 7.79
N THR A 125 7.15 -19.04 7.60
CA THR A 125 7.05 -20.00 8.71
C THR A 125 8.33 -19.97 9.57
N PRO A 126 8.32 -20.55 10.79
CA PRO A 126 9.55 -20.76 11.60
C PRO A 126 10.65 -21.54 10.89
N THR A 127 10.28 -22.37 9.92
CA THR A 127 11.20 -23.15 9.09
C THR A 127 11.69 -22.39 7.85
N GLY A 128 11.22 -21.16 7.62
CA GLY A 128 11.63 -20.30 6.52
C GLY A 128 10.81 -20.44 5.23
N LYS A 129 9.68 -21.17 5.25
CA LYS A 129 8.80 -21.28 4.08
C LYS A 129 8.00 -19.98 3.90
N HIS A 130 7.97 -19.46 2.68
CA HIS A 130 7.22 -18.25 2.33
C HIS A 130 5.70 -18.43 2.47
N LEU A 131 5.04 -17.53 3.20
CA LEU A 131 3.58 -17.45 3.37
C LEU A 131 2.97 -16.34 2.50
N GLY A 132 3.72 -15.27 2.28
CA GLY A 132 3.35 -14.16 1.42
C GLY A 132 4.26 -12.96 1.65
N SER A 133 4.25 -12.04 0.70
CA SER A 133 4.94 -10.76 0.78
C SER A 133 4.09 -9.67 0.15
N SER A 134 4.27 -8.44 0.61
CA SER A 134 3.62 -7.26 0.06
C SER A 134 4.42 -6.02 0.41
N VAL A 135 4.33 -5.00 -0.44
CA VAL A 135 4.62 -3.63 -0.01
C VAL A 135 3.70 -3.31 1.18
N SER A 136 4.26 -2.75 2.24
CA SER A 136 3.54 -2.61 3.51
C SER A 136 2.34 -1.64 3.38
N PRO A 137 1.11 -2.10 3.66
CA PRO A 137 -0.07 -1.24 3.63
C PRO A 137 0.04 -0.09 4.64
N GLN A 138 -0.21 1.14 4.21
CA GLN A 138 -0.17 2.31 5.10
C GLN A 138 -1.41 2.41 6.00
N ASP A 139 -2.53 1.81 5.58
CA ASP A 139 -3.77 1.75 6.38
C ASP A 139 -3.72 0.60 7.41
N PRO A 140 -4.04 0.85 8.70
CA PRO A 140 -4.02 -0.18 9.74
C PRO A 140 -4.94 -1.37 9.47
N THR A 141 -6.12 -1.15 8.90
CA THR A 141 -7.10 -2.21 8.65
C THR A 141 -6.61 -3.14 7.56
N ARG A 142 -6.08 -2.58 6.46
CA ARG A 142 -5.43 -3.35 5.39
C ARG A 142 -4.19 -4.09 5.88
N TYR A 143 -3.40 -3.47 6.77
CA TYR A 143 -2.24 -4.14 7.36
C TYR A 143 -2.67 -5.37 8.17
N VAL A 144 -3.67 -5.25 9.03
CA VAL A 144 -4.22 -6.40 9.79
C VAL A 144 -4.79 -7.47 8.86
N ALA A 145 -5.49 -7.08 7.79
CA ALA A 145 -6.01 -8.03 6.80
C ALA A 145 -4.87 -8.81 6.11
N MET A 146 -3.79 -8.13 5.73
CA MET A 146 -2.58 -8.76 5.16
C MET A 146 -1.97 -9.79 6.12
N LEU A 147 -1.83 -9.43 7.41
CA LEU A 147 -1.35 -10.34 8.45
C LEU A 147 -2.25 -11.57 8.59
N GLY A 148 -3.58 -11.38 8.63
CA GLY A 148 -4.56 -12.46 8.72
C GLY A 148 -4.54 -13.41 7.52
N GLN A 149 -4.32 -12.88 6.31
CA GLN A 149 -4.18 -13.70 5.11
C GLN A 149 -2.93 -14.59 5.17
N ALA A 150 -1.79 -14.06 5.63
CA ALA A 150 -0.59 -14.88 5.77
C ALA A 150 -0.71 -15.92 6.89
N SER A 151 -1.30 -15.56 8.04
CA SER A 151 -1.46 -16.49 9.16
C SER A 151 -2.42 -17.62 8.83
N SER A 152 -3.44 -17.39 7.98
CA SER A 152 -4.33 -18.45 7.49
C SER A 152 -3.63 -19.51 6.65
N LYS A 153 -2.47 -19.18 6.06
CA LYS A 153 -1.62 -20.11 5.29
C LYS A 153 -0.61 -20.86 6.16
N MET A 154 -0.51 -20.49 7.43
CA MET A 154 0.41 -21.14 8.37
C MET A 154 0.01 -22.61 8.51
N PRO A 155 0.92 -23.56 8.26
CA PRO A 155 0.63 -24.96 8.50
C PRO A 155 0.23 -25.14 9.96
N ALA A 156 -0.81 -25.94 10.21
CA ALA A 156 -1.12 -26.36 11.58
C ALA A 156 0.17 -26.92 12.19
N ALA A 157 0.58 -26.35 13.33
CA ALA A 157 1.76 -26.84 14.02
C ALA A 157 1.63 -28.36 14.19
N PRO A 158 2.70 -29.14 13.97
CA PRO A 158 2.67 -30.52 14.43
C PRO A 158 2.39 -30.44 15.93
N VAL A 159 1.20 -30.88 16.32
CA VAL A 159 0.86 -31.13 17.72
C VAL A 159 1.83 -32.20 18.18
N SER A 160 2.96 -31.79 18.74
CA SER A 160 3.72 -32.65 19.63
C SER A 160 2.72 -33.13 20.67
N PRO A 161 2.46 -34.44 20.83
CA PRO A 161 1.68 -34.95 21.94
C PRO A 161 2.53 -34.67 23.17
N ALA A 162 2.36 -33.51 23.78
CA ALA A 162 2.85 -33.27 25.12
C ALA A 162 2.20 -34.35 26.00
N ALA A 163 3.08 -35.14 26.62
CA ALA A 163 2.79 -36.30 27.41
C ALA A 163 1.52 -36.16 28.26
N ASN A 164 0.70 -37.21 28.23
CA ASN A 164 -0.23 -37.51 29.32
C ASN A 164 0.54 -37.40 30.64
N ALA A 165 0.35 -36.30 31.36
CA ALA A 165 0.70 -36.25 32.77
C ALA A 165 -0.19 -37.29 33.49
N PRO A 166 0.37 -38.23 34.25
CA PRO A 166 -0.44 -39.10 35.08
C PRO A 166 -1.18 -38.23 36.09
N GLN A 167 -2.52 -38.29 36.06
CA GLN A 167 -3.35 -37.74 37.12
C GLN A 167 -3.02 -38.51 38.40
N THR A 168 -2.29 -37.87 39.31
CA THR A 168 -2.16 -38.37 40.69
C THR A 168 -3.53 -38.25 41.35
N MET A 169 -4.28 -39.34 41.27
CA MET A 169 -5.50 -39.56 42.04
C MET A 169 -5.14 -39.59 43.53
N LEU A 170 -5.48 -38.54 44.26
CA LEU A 170 -5.49 -38.60 45.72
C LEU A 170 -6.77 -39.33 46.15
N ALA A 171 -6.58 -40.53 46.69
CA ALA A 171 -7.64 -41.39 47.19
C ALA A 171 -8.42 -40.71 48.32
N SER A 172 -9.75 -40.72 48.21
CA SER A 172 -10.63 -40.71 49.39
C SER A 172 -11.54 -41.93 49.31
N ASN A 173 -11.43 -42.73 50.35
CA ASN A 173 -11.95 -44.08 50.49
C ASN A 173 -13.37 -44.01 51.09
N ALA A 174 -14.39 -44.45 50.34
CA ALA A 174 -15.64 -45.01 50.89
C ALA A 174 -16.48 -45.68 49.78
N GLN A 175 -16.54 -47.00 49.83
CA GLN A 175 -17.52 -47.89 49.17
C GLN A 175 -18.51 -48.39 50.26
N PRO A 176 -19.57 -49.19 49.97
CA PRO A 176 -20.20 -49.57 48.69
C PRO A 176 -21.76 -49.59 48.72
N SER A 177 -22.39 -49.90 47.58
CA SER A 177 -23.63 -50.69 47.34
C SER A 177 -24.41 -50.09 46.16
N ALA A 178 -25.08 -50.78 45.23
CA ALA A 178 -25.18 -52.18 44.83
C ALA A 178 -25.97 -52.20 43.49
N THR A 179 -25.80 -53.29 42.72
CA THR A 179 -26.76 -53.89 41.74
C THR A 179 -27.12 -53.18 40.42
N ALA A 180 -26.81 -53.90 39.34
CA ALA A 180 -27.40 -53.87 37.98
C ALA A 180 -28.88 -54.40 38.01
N PRO A 181 -29.69 -54.47 36.90
CA PRO A 181 -29.30 -54.55 35.49
C PRO A 181 -30.18 -53.82 34.44
N ALA A 182 -29.77 -54.02 33.18
CA ALA A 182 -30.28 -53.51 31.90
C ALA A 182 -31.69 -53.97 31.47
N GLN A 183 -32.30 -53.21 30.55
CA GLN A 183 -33.27 -53.58 29.48
C GLN A 183 -33.36 -52.37 28.53
N ALA A 184 -33.06 -52.36 27.21
CA ALA A 184 -33.37 -53.18 26.05
C ALA A 184 -34.75 -52.88 25.37
N LYS A 185 -34.65 -52.40 24.10
CA LYS A 185 -35.63 -52.42 22.97
C LYS A 185 -36.71 -51.32 23.01
N THR A 186 -37.06 -50.62 21.91
CA THR A 186 -37.56 -51.17 20.63
C THR A 186 -37.50 -50.14 19.49
N ALA A 187 -37.36 -50.64 18.25
CA ALA A 187 -37.42 -49.94 16.96
C ALA A 187 -38.83 -49.33 16.68
N VAL A 188 -39.04 -48.49 15.66
CA VAL A 188 -39.38 -48.92 14.27
C VAL A 188 -39.18 -47.77 13.24
N ALA A 189 -38.77 -48.21 12.05
CA ALA A 189 -38.61 -47.62 10.71
C ALA A 189 -39.62 -46.51 10.27
N SER A 190 -39.30 -45.63 9.31
CA SER A 190 -39.24 -45.96 7.87
C SER A 190 -38.62 -44.88 6.98
N ILE A 191 -37.84 -45.34 6.00
CA ILE A 191 -37.31 -44.68 4.76
C ILE A 191 -37.93 -45.51 3.60
N PRO A 192 -38.38 -44.98 2.43
CA PRO A 192 -37.44 -44.71 1.32
C PRO A 192 -37.80 -43.63 0.26
N PRO A 193 -36.91 -43.39 -0.73
CA PRO A 193 -36.83 -42.21 -1.60
C PRO A 193 -37.11 -42.48 -3.10
N ARG A 194 -37.19 -41.41 -3.93
CA ARG A 194 -36.97 -41.36 -5.40
C ARG A 194 -37.09 -39.91 -5.89
N THR A 195 -36.09 -39.23 -6.47
CA THR A 195 -35.42 -39.26 -7.80
C THR A 195 -36.28 -38.93 -9.04
N GLN A 196 -35.62 -38.17 -9.95
CA GLN A 196 -35.87 -37.94 -11.39
C GLN A 196 -36.86 -36.79 -11.73
N GLN A 197 -36.72 -35.96 -12.76
CA GLN A 197 -35.81 -35.84 -13.93
C GLN A 197 -36.11 -34.49 -14.64
N ASN A 198 -35.18 -34.02 -15.48
CA ASN A 198 -35.37 -32.99 -16.53
C ASN A 198 -36.21 -33.57 -17.70
N PRO A 199 -36.93 -32.79 -18.56
CA PRO A 199 -36.29 -32.17 -19.74
C PRO A 199 -36.93 -30.88 -20.34
N HIS A 200 -36.18 -30.29 -21.29
CA HIS A 200 -36.34 -29.09 -22.17
C HIS A 200 -37.74 -28.61 -22.64
N VAL A 201 -37.94 -27.27 -22.73
CA VAL A 201 -38.06 -26.46 -23.98
C VAL A 201 -38.09 -24.92 -23.75
N ALA A 202 -37.23 -24.21 -24.49
CA ALA A 202 -37.30 -22.92 -25.20
C ALA A 202 -37.99 -21.63 -24.67
N SER A 203 -37.34 -20.51 -25.04
CA SER A 203 -37.72 -19.07 -25.06
C SER A 203 -37.28 -18.29 -23.81
N GLY A 204 -36.45 -17.26 -23.84
CA GLY A 204 -35.97 -16.38 -24.91
C GLY A 204 -36.17 -14.93 -24.47
N SER A 205 -35.09 -14.19 -24.24
CA SER A 205 -34.95 -12.73 -24.47
C SER A 205 -33.64 -12.22 -23.86
N GLU A 206 -32.67 -12.06 -24.74
CA GLU A 206 -31.41 -11.35 -24.58
C GLU A 206 -31.37 -10.34 -25.73
N LEU A 207 -30.99 -9.07 -25.48
CA LEU A 207 -30.78 -8.05 -26.52
C LEU A 207 -29.98 -6.85 -25.93
N PRO A 208 -29.24 -6.05 -26.73
CA PRO A 208 -27.79 -6.28 -26.92
C PRO A 208 -26.93 -4.99 -26.99
N SER A 209 -25.62 -5.19 -27.20
CA SER A 209 -24.65 -4.18 -27.69
C SER A 209 -24.89 -3.80 -29.17
N PRO A 210 -24.50 -2.60 -29.65
CA PRO A 210 -24.56 -2.26 -31.07
C PRO A 210 -23.17 -2.37 -31.75
N ASN A 211 -23.12 -3.04 -32.91
CA ASN A 211 -22.13 -2.75 -33.94
C ASN A 211 -22.77 -2.83 -35.35
N SER A 212 -22.04 -2.27 -36.31
CA SER A 212 -22.44 -1.60 -37.55
C SER A 212 -23.10 -2.40 -38.69
N GLN A 213 -23.57 -1.62 -39.68
CA GLN A 213 -23.76 -1.87 -41.14
C GLN A 213 -25.18 -2.16 -41.64
N PHE A 214 -25.62 -1.41 -42.67
CA PHE A 214 -26.08 -1.86 -44.00
C PHE A 214 -26.52 -0.62 -44.84
N ALA A 215 -25.84 -0.33 -45.96
CA ALA A 215 -26.26 -0.54 -47.37
C ALA A 215 -27.43 0.37 -47.82
N SER A 216 -27.19 1.41 -48.62
CA SER A 216 -27.06 1.43 -50.10
C SER A 216 -28.37 1.21 -50.87
N GLY A 217 -28.82 2.25 -51.58
CA GLY A 217 -29.65 2.13 -52.79
C GLY A 217 -30.73 3.19 -52.97
N ALA A 218 -30.49 4.21 -53.82
CA ALA A 218 -31.37 4.66 -54.91
C ALA A 218 -30.95 6.03 -55.48
N THR A 219 -30.28 5.97 -56.63
CA THR A 219 -30.41 6.77 -57.88
C THR A 219 -30.67 8.28 -57.87
N ALA A 220 -29.80 8.95 -58.65
CA ALA A 220 -29.75 10.36 -59.01
C ALA A 220 -30.84 10.84 -59.98
N GLN A 221 -31.01 12.17 -60.05
CA GLN A 221 -31.34 12.84 -61.32
C GLN A 221 -30.63 14.19 -61.45
N LEU A 222 -30.02 14.38 -62.62
CA LEU A 222 -29.28 15.54 -63.08
C LEU A 222 -30.10 16.23 -64.19
N ALA A 223 -30.23 17.55 -64.15
CA ALA A 223 -30.59 18.44 -65.26
C ALA A 223 -30.24 19.87 -64.81
N GLY A 224 -29.64 20.79 -65.53
CA GLY A 224 -29.21 20.97 -66.93
C GLY A 224 -29.02 22.49 -67.06
N ALA A 225 -27.78 22.97 -67.23
CA ALA A 225 -27.24 23.59 -68.45
C ALA A 225 -27.62 25.07 -68.75
N ARG A 226 -26.58 25.93 -68.77
CA ARG A 226 -26.22 26.98 -69.77
C ARG A 226 -27.14 28.24 -69.88
N THR A 227 -26.72 29.48 -70.19
CA THR A 227 -25.45 30.13 -70.65
C THR A 227 -25.63 31.67 -70.68
N ASP A 228 -24.52 32.40 -70.53
CA ASP A 228 -24.06 33.65 -71.19
C ASP A 228 -24.67 35.06 -70.95
N GLY A 229 -23.72 36.00 -70.70
CA GLY A 229 -23.78 37.46 -70.92
C GLY A 229 -23.91 38.29 -69.63
N MET A 230 -23.09 39.29 -69.28
CA MET A 230 -22.12 40.10 -70.01
C MET A 230 -21.03 40.62 -69.04
N SER A 231 -19.80 40.79 -69.57
CA SER A 231 -18.67 41.47 -68.93
C SER A 231 -18.88 42.99 -68.88
N LEU A 232 -18.43 43.67 -67.82
CA LEU A 232 -17.70 44.95 -67.84
C LEU A 232 -17.37 45.42 -66.40
N GLY A 233 -16.07 45.62 -66.11
CA GLY A 233 -15.59 46.58 -65.09
C GLY A 233 -15.02 46.01 -63.79
N MET A 234 -13.71 45.70 -63.79
CA MET A 234 -12.88 45.69 -62.57
C MET A 234 -12.80 47.13 -61.97
N PRO A 235 -12.60 47.25 -60.66
CA PRO A 235 -11.23 47.44 -60.19
C PRO A 235 -10.82 46.45 -59.10
N ALA A 236 -9.50 46.30 -59.00
CA ALA A 236 -8.78 45.36 -58.16
C ALA A 236 -9.22 45.35 -56.69
N GLN A 237 -9.56 44.15 -56.20
CA GLN A 237 -9.46 43.83 -54.79
C GLN A 237 -8.51 42.65 -54.63
N THR A 238 -7.53 42.91 -53.77
CA THR A 238 -6.38 42.13 -53.37
C THR A 238 -6.74 40.67 -53.11
N MET A 239 -5.96 39.75 -53.66
CA MET A 239 -6.03 38.33 -53.31
C MET A 239 -5.64 38.15 -51.83
N THR A 240 -6.62 38.06 -50.94
CA THR A 240 -6.41 37.46 -49.62
C THR A 240 -6.38 35.95 -49.81
N LYS A 241 -5.16 35.42 -49.82
CA LYS A 241 -4.85 34.01 -49.57
C LYS A 241 -5.74 33.53 -48.43
N THR A 242 -6.63 32.58 -48.70
CA THR A 242 -7.37 31.85 -47.67
C THR A 242 -6.33 31.08 -46.86
N GLU A 243 -5.87 31.72 -45.79
CA GLU A 243 -5.02 31.12 -44.79
C GLU A 243 -5.92 30.18 -43.98
N THR A 244 -5.61 28.89 -44.08
CA THR A 244 -6.15 27.82 -43.26
C THR A 244 -6.19 28.31 -41.81
N LYS A 245 -7.40 28.41 -41.27
CA LYS A 245 -7.66 28.81 -39.89
C LYS A 245 -6.99 27.83 -38.95
N THR A 246 -5.76 28.12 -38.55
CA THR A 246 -5.13 27.57 -37.34
C THR A 246 -6.08 27.86 -36.17
N PRO A 247 -6.45 26.85 -35.36
CA PRO A 247 -7.21 27.13 -34.15
C PRO A 247 -6.37 28.05 -33.26
N ALA A 248 -6.92 29.21 -32.92
CA ALA A 248 -6.30 30.15 -32.01
C ALA A 248 -6.18 29.51 -30.62
N PHE A 249 -4.95 29.26 -30.16
CA PHE A 249 -4.67 29.06 -28.74
C PHE A 249 -4.92 30.38 -28.01
N GLY A 250 -5.71 30.33 -26.95
CA GLY A 250 -6.05 31.48 -26.11
C GLY A 250 -4.81 32.14 -25.49
N THR A 251 -4.94 33.44 -25.21
CA THR A 251 -3.90 34.36 -24.72
C THR A 251 -3.50 34.17 -23.25
N GLU A 252 -3.59 32.97 -22.69
CA GLU A 252 -3.16 32.71 -21.31
C GLU A 252 -1.72 32.18 -21.29
N GLN A 253 -0.89 32.74 -20.41
CA GLN A 253 0.47 32.23 -20.18
C GLN A 253 0.38 30.77 -19.69
N PRO A 254 1.20 29.85 -20.23
CA PRO A 254 1.15 28.45 -19.84
C PRO A 254 1.43 28.31 -18.34
N LYS A 255 0.58 27.55 -17.64
CA LYS A 255 0.78 27.24 -16.22
C LYS A 255 2.10 26.49 -16.03
N LEU A 256 2.76 26.72 -14.90
CA LEU A 256 3.97 25.98 -14.54
C LEU A 256 3.62 24.51 -14.32
N ALA A 257 4.34 23.63 -15.01
CA ALA A 257 4.33 22.20 -14.70
C ALA A 257 5.06 21.96 -13.37
N MET A 258 4.55 21.00 -12.61
CA MET A 258 5.11 20.54 -11.33
C MET A 258 5.43 21.70 -10.38
N GLU A 259 4.60 22.74 -10.37
CA GLU A 259 4.80 23.97 -9.57
C GLU A 259 6.15 24.68 -9.81
N GLY A 260 6.77 24.49 -10.98
CA GLY A 260 8.04 25.12 -11.37
C GLY A 260 9.29 24.33 -10.99
N PHE A 261 9.14 23.12 -10.45
CA PHE A 261 10.27 22.23 -10.16
C PHE A 261 10.76 21.49 -11.41
N CYS A 262 12.05 21.18 -11.41
CA CYS A 262 12.71 20.49 -12.51
C CYS A 262 12.28 19.02 -12.58
N SER A 263 11.45 18.69 -13.58
CA SER A 263 10.93 17.33 -13.74
C SER A 263 12.02 16.27 -13.87
N VAL A 264 13.13 16.57 -14.55
CA VAL A 264 14.24 15.61 -14.72
C VAL A 264 14.93 15.28 -13.40
N THR A 265 15.10 16.24 -12.49
CA THR A 265 15.74 15.98 -11.19
C THR A 265 14.77 15.22 -10.28
N VAL A 266 13.48 15.55 -10.34
CA VAL A 266 12.45 14.83 -9.59
C VAL A 266 12.37 13.37 -10.02
N ILE A 267 12.44 13.07 -11.32
CA ILE A 267 12.29 11.70 -11.81
C ILE A 267 13.58 10.89 -11.67
N ASN A 268 14.73 11.43 -12.10
CA ASN A 268 15.98 10.67 -12.14
C ASN A 268 16.75 10.69 -10.81
N GLU A 269 16.62 11.75 -10.02
CA GLU A 269 17.44 11.99 -8.83
C GLU A 269 16.60 12.03 -7.55
N ASP A 270 15.26 11.94 -7.66
CA ASP A 270 14.33 12.07 -6.53
C ASP A 270 14.47 13.40 -5.77
N GLU A 271 14.95 14.45 -6.47
CA GLU A 271 15.22 15.77 -5.91
C GLU A 271 14.32 16.85 -6.51
N TRP A 272 13.61 17.57 -5.63
CA TRP A 272 12.76 18.71 -5.96
C TRP A 272 13.58 20.00 -6.04
N ILE A 273 14.31 20.17 -7.14
CA ILE A 273 15.09 21.38 -7.41
C ILE A 273 14.23 22.37 -8.20
N GLU A 274 14.16 23.62 -7.74
CA GLU A 274 13.49 24.69 -8.47
C GLU A 274 14.11 24.89 -9.86
N GLY A 275 13.27 24.95 -10.88
CA GLY A 275 13.73 25.18 -12.24
C GLY A 275 14.17 26.62 -12.47
N ASN A 276 15.13 26.82 -13.37
CA ASN A 276 15.57 28.14 -13.76
C ASN A 276 14.69 28.66 -14.91
N PRO A 277 14.09 29.85 -14.81
CA PRO A 277 13.29 30.45 -15.89
C PRO A 277 14.05 30.62 -17.23
N LYS A 278 15.38 30.61 -17.22
CA LYS A 278 16.22 30.62 -18.44
C LYS A 278 16.15 29.31 -19.22
N PHE A 279 15.82 28.21 -18.57
CA PHE A 279 15.75 26.87 -19.16
C PHE A 279 14.31 26.39 -19.09
N GLY A 280 13.45 26.96 -19.95
CA GLY A 280 12.02 26.68 -20.00
C GLY A 280 11.61 26.00 -21.31
N VAL A 281 10.74 24.99 -21.23
CA VAL A 281 10.13 24.32 -22.39
C VAL A 281 8.62 24.23 -22.19
N VAL A 282 7.85 24.57 -23.21
CA VAL A 282 6.40 24.34 -23.21
C VAL A 282 6.12 22.94 -23.75
N HIS A 283 5.49 22.10 -22.95
CA HIS A 283 5.09 20.74 -23.30
C HIS A 283 3.67 20.46 -22.78
N LEU A 284 2.79 19.94 -23.64
CA LEU A 284 1.37 19.67 -23.33
C LEU A 284 0.63 20.86 -22.67
N GLY A 285 0.91 22.07 -23.17
CA GLY A 285 0.27 23.31 -22.71
C GLY A 285 0.78 23.83 -21.35
N LYS A 286 1.79 23.20 -20.75
CA LYS A 286 2.43 23.65 -19.52
C LYS A 286 3.89 24.04 -19.73
N LEU A 287 4.37 24.97 -18.92
CA LEU A 287 5.76 25.42 -18.90
C LEU A 287 6.56 24.59 -17.90
N TYR A 288 7.48 23.76 -18.40
CA TYR A 288 8.48 23.04 -17.62
C TYR A 288 9.71 23.93 -17.46
N LEU A 289 10.22 24.02 -16.24
CA LEU A 289 11.46 24.73 -15.92
C LEU A 289 12.53 23.73 -15.49
N PHE A 290 13.77 23.91 -15.92
CA PHE A 290 14.86 22.97 -15.64
C PHE A 290 15.97 23.62 -14.84
N ALA A 291 16.60 22.85 -13.95
CA ALA A 291 17.70 23.33 -13.11
C ALA A 291 18.94 23.74 -13.94
N SER A 292 19.14 23.14 -15.11
CA SER A 292 20.25 23.46 -16.02
C SER A 292 19.89 23.18 -17.48
N GLU A 293 20.68 23.74 -18.41
CA GLU A 293 20.57 23.44 -19.85
C GLU A 293 20.72 21.94 -20.14
N ALA A 294 21.58 21.23 -19.40
CA ALA A 294 21.77 19.79 -19.57
C ALA A 294 20.47 19.01 -19.27
N LYS A 295 19.77 19.36 -18.17
CA LYS A 295 18.48 18.75 -17.81
C LYS A 295 17.39 19.09 -18.83
N MET A 296 17.37 20.31 -19.33
CA MET A 296 16.46 20.70 -20.42
C MET A 296 16.70 19.87 -21.69
N LYS A 297 17.96 19.63 -22.07
CA LYS A 297 18.30 18.77 -23.21
C LYS A 297 17.87 17.32 -22.99
N THR A 298 18.02 16.79 -21.77
CA THR A 298 17.50 15.47 -21.40
C THR A 298 15.99 15.38 -21.63
N PHE A 299 15.22 16.38 -21.18
CA PHE A 299 13.78 16.43 -21.40
C PHE A 299 13.41 16.51 -22.89
N LEU A 300 14.10 17.36 -23.66
CA LEU A 300 13.82 17.52 -25.10
C LEU A 300 14.13 16.26 -25.92
N ALA A 301 15.07 15.43 -25.46
CA ALA A 301 15.42 14.18 -26.14
C ALA A 301 14.32 13.12 -26.02
N ASP A 302 13.72 12.99 -24.82
CA ASP A 302 12.59 12.12 -24.57
C ASP A 302 11.74 12.68 -23.40
N PRO A 303 10.66 13.44 -23.68
CA PRO A 303 9.90 14.12 -22.63
C PRO A 303 8.94 13.20 -21.88
N VAL A 304 8.58 12.04 -22.45
CA VAL A 304 7.51 11.18 -21.92
C VAL A 304 7.81 10.68 -20.49
N PRO A 305 9.02 10.17 -20.17
CA PRO A 305 9.35 9.74 -18.81
C PRO A 305 9.30 10.88 -17.78
N TYR A 306 9.54 12.10 -18.22
CA TYR A 306 9.63 13.30 -17.37
C TYR A 306 8.33 14.08 -17.27
N THR A 307 7.28 13.61 -17.94
CA THR A 307 5.98 14.27 -17.97
C THR A 307 5.02 13.50 -17.07
N PRO A 308 4.44 14.13 -16.05
CA PRO A 308 3.48 13.48 -15.16
C PRO A 308 2.30 12.91 -15.94
N VAL A 309 1.86 11.72 -15.54
CA VAL A 309 0.78 11.00 -16.18
C VAL A 309 -0.51 11.81 -16.09
N LEU A 310 -1.30 11.76 -17.17
CA LEU A 310 -2.51 12.58 -17.36
C LEU A 310 -2.28 14.09 -17.11
N ASN A 311 -1.06 14.60 -17.33
CA ASN A 311 -0.72 16.01 -17.18
C ASN A 311 -1.09 16.58 -15.79
N GLU A 312 -0.76 15.83 -14.73
CA GLU A 312 -1.05 16.15 -13.31
C GLU A 312 -2.54 16.10 -12.95
N ILE A 313 -3.36 15.38 -13.70
CA ILE A 313 -4.75 15.08 -13.31
C ILE A 313 -4.74 13.85 -12.40
N ASP A 314 -5.54 13.91 -11.34
CA ASP A 314 -5.78 12.79 -10.43
C ASP A 314 -6.41 11.61 -11.19
N VAL A 315 -5.62 10.56 -11.37
CA VAL A 315 -6.01 9.37 -12.13
C VAL A 315 -7.16 8.60 -11.48
N VAL A 316 -7.27 8.60 -10.16
CA VAL A 316 -8.35 7.89 -9.44
C VAL A 316 -9.67 8.60 -9.72
N ARG A 317 -9.71 9.92 -9.49
CA ARG A 317 -10.91 10.74 -9.75
C ARG A 317 -11.27 10.73 -11.24
N PHE A 318 -10.27 10.72 -12.12
CA PHE A 318 -10.49 10.66 -13.56
C PHE A 318 -11.16 9.35 -14.00
N PHE A 319 -10.66 8.19 -13.58
CA PHE A 319 -11.22 6.90 -14.02
C PHE A 319 -12.50 6.49 -13.28
N GLU A 320 -12.60 6.77 -11.98
CA GLU A 320 -13.73 6.30 -11.18
C GLU A 320 -14.88 7.30 -11.15
N GLU A 321 -14.58 8.57 -10.91
CA GLU A 321 -15.59 9.61 -10.76
C GLU A 321 -15.88 10.33 -12.08
N ARG A 322 -15.03 10.14 -13.10
CA ARG A 322 -15.09 10.83 -14.39
C ARG A 322 -15.01 12.34 -14.26
N VAL A 323 -14.24 12.80 -13.27
CA VAL A 323 -14.00 14.23 -13.00
C VAL A 323 -12.53 14.53 -13.17
N ILE A 324 -12.23 15.67 -13.82
CA ILE A 324 -10.87 16.17 -13.95
C ILE A 324 -10.57 17.03 -12.74
N VAL A 325 -9.75 16.50 -11.83
CA VAL A 325 -9.26 17.22 -10.65
C VAL A 325 -7.73 17.33 -10.75
N PRO A 326 -7.15 18.54 -10.74
CA PRO A 326 -5.70 18.69 -10.69
C PRO A 326 -5.15 18.09 -9.40
N GLY A 327 -4.11 17.26 -9.53
CA GLY A 327 -3.33 16.78 -8.42
C GLY A 327 -2.46 17.89 -7.81
N LYS A 328 -2.03 17.67 -6.58
CA LYS A 328 -1.14 18.57 -5.85
C LYS A 328 0.23 17.93 -5.73
N ARG A 329 1.29 18.73 -5.82
CA ARG A 329 2.66 18.22 -5.76
C ARG A 329 2.97 17.41 -4.51
N GLN A 330 2.44 17.83 -3.37
CA GLN A 330 2.61 17.15 -2.08
C GLN A 330 2.02 15.74 -2.04
N PHE A 331 1.11 15.42 -2.97
CA PHE A 331 0.54 14.09 -3.18
C PHE A 331 1.02 13.55 -4.53
N GLY A 332 2.32 13.68 -4.81
CA GLY A 332 2.96 13.14 -5.99
C GLY A 332 3.67 11.83 -5.68
N MET A 333 3.56 10.83 -6.56
CA MET A 333 4.30 9.57 -6.41
C MET A 333 4.66 8.93 -7.76
N LYS A 334 5.76 8.18 -7.77
CA LYS A 334 6.10 7.31 -8.91
C LYS A 334 5.37 5.98 -8.79
N ASP A 335 4.81 5.51 -9.89
CA ASP A 335 4.19 4.18 -9.88
C ASP A 335 5.25 3.06 -9.83
N PRO A 336 4.91 1.90 -9.26
CA PRO A 336 5.91 0.86 -9.01
C PRO A 336 6.33 0.05 -10.24
N VAL A 337 5.71 0.25 -11.41
CA VAL A 337 5.92 -0.57 -12.62
C VAL A 337 6.64 0.24 -13.70
N HIS A 338 6.11 1.40 -14.04
CA HIS A 338 6.59 2.25 -15.13
C HIS A 338 7.48 3.39 -14.63
N GLN A 339 7.57 3.58 -13.31
CA GLN A 339 8.32 4.67 -12.69
C GLN A 339 7.88 6.06 -13.19
N ARG A 340 6.62 6.18 -13.62
CA ARG A 340 6.02 7.43 -14.07
C ARG A 340 5.42 8.17 -12.89
N MET A 341 5.50 9.50 -12.93
CA MET A 341 4.96 10.35 -11.86
C MET A 341 3.45 10.57 -12.02
N PHE A 342 2.71 10.33 -10.94
CA PHE A 342 1.29 10.63 -10.79
C PHE A 342 1.10 11.68 -9.70
N PHE A 343 0.06 12.52 -9.82
CA PHE A 343 -0.33 13.48 -8.80
C PHE A 343 -1.79 13.31 -8.42
N PHE A 344 -2.10 13.48 -7.15
CA PHE A 344 -3.44 13.27 -6.60
C PHE A 344 -3.98 14.54 -5.94
N ALA A 345 -5.30 14.69 -5.93
CA ALA A 345 -5.97 15.86 -5.37
C ALA A 345 -5.83 15.93 -3.84
N ASP A 346 -5.76 14.75 -3.22
CA ASP A 346 -5.67 14.53 -1.78
C ASP A 346 -4.95 13.21 -1.46
N GLU A 347 -4.63 13.04 -0.17
CA GLU A 347 -3.93 11.87 0.36
C GLU A 347 -4.73 10.57 0.18
N ALA A 348 -6.06 10.63 0.27
CA ALA A 348 -6.92 9.45 0.15
C ALA A 348 -6.88 8.88 -1.28
N ALA A 349 -6.89 9.73 -2.30
CA ALA A 349 -6.74 9.31 -3.69
C ALA A 349 -5.35 8.72 -3.97
N MET A 350 -4.29 9.32 -3.41
CA MET A 350 -2.93 8.78 -3.51
C MET A 350 -2.81 7.39 -2.86
N ASP A 351 -3.34 7.23 -1.65
CA ASP A 351 -3.31 5.95 -0.95
C ASP A 351 -4.17 4.91 -1.65
N HIS A 352 -5.32 5.31 -2.21
CA HIS A 352 -6.16 4.42 -3.01
C HIS A 352 -5.40 3.93 -4.26
N PHE A 353 -4.78 4.85 -5.00
CA PHE A 353 -3.93 4.49 -6.14
C PHE A 353 -2.79 3.57 -5.73
N TRP A 354 -2.07 3.85 -4.63
CA TRP A 354 -0.96 3.01 -4.18
C TRP A 354 -1.36 1.55 -3.95
N ASN A 355 -2.56 1.34 -3.41
CA ASN A 355 -3.06 0.00 -3.10
C ASN A 355 -3.60 -0.73 -4.34
N GLU A 356 -3.97 -0.01 -5.40
CA GLU A 356 -4.63 -0.56 -6.59
C GLU A 356 -3.95 -0.09 -7.90
N TYR A 357 -2.66 0.24 -7.88
CA TYR A 357 -2.00 0.96 -8.98
C TYR A 357 -2.11 0.24 -10.32
N GLU A 358 -2.07 -1.10 -10.32
CA GLU A 358 -2.18 -1.96 -11.51
C GLU A 358 -3.47 -1.71 -12.30
N ARG A 359 -4.52 -1.23 -11.63
CA ARG A 359 -5.81 -0.90 -12.24
C ARG A 359 -5.75 0.38 -13.09
N TYR A 360 -4.81 1.27 -12.81
CA TYR A 360 -4.77 2.62 -13.37
C TYR A 360 -3.59 2.85 -14.31
N THR A 361 -2.41 2.28 -14.02
CA THR A 361 -1.15 2.68 -14.65
C THR A 361 -1.17 2.59 -16.16
N ASP A 362 -1.52 1.42 -16.70
CA ASP A 362 -1.42 1.14 -18.14
C ASP A 362 -2.45 1.98 -18.91
N ALA A 363 -3.68 2.01 -18.43
CA ALA A 363 -4.76 2.79 -19.02
C ALA A 363 -4.46 4.29 -19.00
N ALA A 364 -3.90 4.81 -17.90
CA ALA A 364 -3.56 6.23 -17.77
C ALA A 364 -2.41 6.64 -18.72
N ILE A 365 -1.41 5.77 -18.87
CA ILE A 365 -0.30 5.97 -19.81
C ILE A 365 -0.82 5.93 -21.25
N GLU A 366 -1.67 4.96 -21.60
CA GLU A 366 -2.25 4.87 -22.95
C GLU A 366 -3.08 6.10 -23.33
N VAL A 367 -3.92 6.59 -22.40
CA VAL A 367 -4.70 7.83 -22.59
C VAL A 367 -3.78 9.02 -22.85
N MET A 368 -2.69 9.13 -22.09
CA MET A 368 -1.71 10.19 -22.27
C MET A 368 -0.98 10.08 -23.62
N ASP A 369 -0.53 8.89 -24.00
CA ASP A 369 0.17 8.66 -25.26
C ASP A 369 -0.73 8.95 -26.48
N HIS A 370 -2.03 8.66 -26.37
CA HIS A 370 -3.01 9.08 -27.36
C HIS A 370 -3.10 10.61 -27.44
N ALA A 371 -3.21 11.31 -26.30
CA ALA A 371 -3.27 12.76 -26.27
C ALA A 371 -1.99 13.43 -26.83
N VAL A 372 -0.81 12.86 -26.55
CA VAL A 372 0.47 13.34 -27.10
C VAL A 372 0.51 13.19 -28.62
N ARG A 373 0.04 12.06 -29.16
CA ARG A 373 -0.02 11.82 -30.61
C ARG A 373 -1.03 12.73 -31.31
N ASP A 374 -2.22 12.89 -30.73
CA ASP A 374 -3.25 13.79 -31.28
C ASP A 374 -2.81 15.25 -31.29
N ALA A 375 -2.05 15.67 -30.27
CA ALA A 375 -1.48 17.01 -30.20
C ALA A 375 -0.34 17.24 -31.21
N ASN A 376 0.29 16.17 -31.71
CA ASN A 376 1.41 16.22 -32.65
C ASN A 376 1.20 15.30 -33.87
N PRO A 377 0.18 15.57 -34.73
CA PRO A 377 -0.09 14.75 -35.89
C PRO A 377 1.03 14.93 -36.94
N GLY A 378 2.01 14.02 -36.97
CA GLY A 378 3.10 14.05 -37.97
C GLY A 378 4.45 13.45 -37.55
N LEU A 379 4.58 12.92 -36.32
CA LEU A 379 5.82 12.32 -35.80
C LEU A 379 5.80 10.77 -35.76
N ASN A 380 5.25 10.12 -36.79
CA ASN A 380 5.29 8.65 -36.91
C ASN A 380 6.54 8.19 -37.66
#